data_AF-A0AAU5F9B9-F1
#
_entry.id   AF-A0AAU5F9B9-F1
#
_cell.length_a   1.000
_cell.length_b   1.000
_cell.length_c   1.000
_cell.angle_alpha   90.00
_cell.angle_beta   90.00
_cell.angle_gamma   90.00
#
_symmetry.space_group_name_H-M   'P 1'
#
loop_
_entity.id
_entity.type
_entity.pdbx_description
1 polymer ?
#
loop_
_entity_poly.entity_id
_entity_poly.type
_entity_poly.pdbx_seq_one_letter_code
_entity_poly.pdbx_strand_id
1 'polypeptide(L)'
;MTPITWVEGRRIALSRLEKVLYPATGTTKGEVLHYYASVAGALLAHLHNRPVSFLRYPDGPDGQLFFTKNPPPGTPSWVTTAPVPRSEDSEARQVTVPDLSTLMWAANLVVEFHTPQWQADAPARADRMVFDLDPGDPATVVECCAVARWLRERLTADGLHAYAKTSGSKGLHLLVPLEPTPSERVSQYAKELAKEAEAALPDLVTHRMAKVLRPGKVFVDHSQNAAAKTTATPYTLRARERPTVSAPVSWDEVESCRRADDLVFLLGDMEPRLSRDGDLLGPLINLNRAGRLP
;
A
#
# COMPACT_ATOMS: atom_id res chain seq x y z
N MET A 1 17.59 26.60 -12.79
CA MET A 1 16.20 26.91 -13.15
C MET A 1 15.35 25.68 -12.83
N THR A 2 14.19 25.81 -12.20
CA THR A 2 13.30 24.65 -11.95
C THR A 2 12.66 24.25 -13.28
N PRO A 3 12.88 23.03 -13.80
CA PRO A 3 12.26 22.62 -15.05
C PRO A 3 10.73 22.61 -14.90
N ILE A 4 10.08 23.11 -15.93
CA ILE A 4 8.62 23.16 -16.04
C ILE A 4 8.23 22.17 -17.12
N THR A 5 7.24 21.33 -16.82
CA THR A 5 6.65 20.39 -17.78
C THR A 5 5.13 20.60 -17.85
N TRP A 6 4.53 20.06 -18.91
CA TRP A 6 3.09 20.02 -19.10
C TRP A 6 2.63 18.56 -19.05
N VAL A 7 1.72 18.26 -18.13
CA VAL A 7 1.14 16.93 -17.95
C VAL A 7 -0.36 17.09 -17.98
N GLU A 8 -1.03 16.47 -18.95
CA GLU A 8 -2.49 16.57 -19.13
C GLU A 8 -3.02 18.02 -19.14
N GLY A 9 -2.29 18.91 -19.82
CA GLY A 9 -2.64 20.34 -19.90
C GLY A 9 -2.36 21.15 -18.62
N ARG A 10 -1.81 20.52 -17.57
CA ARG A 10 -1.41 21.22 -16.34
C ARG A 10 0.09 21.52 -16.33
N ARG A 11 0.43 22.77 -15.99
CA ARG A 11 1.82 23.22 -15.83
C ARG A 11 2.36 22.80 -14.46
N ILE A 12 3.43 22.00 -14.44
CA ILE A 12 4.03 21.46 -13.22
C ILE A 12 5.51 21.85 -13.15
N ALA A 13 5.93 22.40 -12.01
CA ALA A 13 7.32 22.68 -11.71
C ALA A 13 7.95 21.49 -10.97
N LEU A 14 8.86 20.78 -11.64
CA LEU A 14 9.60 19.65 -11.06
C LEU A 14 10.95 20.15 -10.58
N SER A 15 11.29 19.92 -9.32
CA SER A 15 12.50 20.50 -8.72
C SER A 15 13.49 19.43 -8.30
N ARG A 16 14.80 19.76 -8.36
CA ARG A 16 15.88 18.91 -7.86
C ARG A 16 15.88 17.50 -8.46
N LEU A 17 15.72 17.39 -9.78
CA LEU A 17 15.62 16.09 -10.48
C LEU A 17 16.86 15.21 -10.26
N GLU A 18 18.05 15.80 -10.26
CA GLU A 18 19.32 15.10 -10.02
C GLU A 18 19.57 14.74 -8.53
N LYS A 19 18.67 15.12 -7.61
CA LYS A 19 18.84 14.78 -6.20
C LYS A 19 18.71 13.26 -6.04
N VAL A 20 19.76 12.61 -5.56
CA VAL A 20 19.73 11.21 -5.14
C VAL A 20 18.81 11.08 -3.92
N LEU A 21 17.74 10.28 -4.05
CA LEU A 21 16.81 9.96 -2.98
C LEU A 21 17.09 8.59 -2.35
N TYR A 22 17.70 7.69 -3.11
CA TYR A 22 18.13 6.37 -2.64
C TYR A 22 19.65 6.19 -2.83
N PRO A 23 20.46 6.56 -1.82
CA PRO A 23 21.92 6.51 -1.91
C PRO A 23 22.49 5.13 -2.24
N ALA A 24 21.89 4.06 -1.72
CA ALA A 24 22.39 2.69 -1.94
C ALA A 24 22.33 2.25 -3.41
N THR A 25 21.47 2.87 -4.22
CA THR A 25 21.30 2.56 -5.65
C THR A 25 21.62 3.74 -6.56
N GLY A 26 22.00 4.90 -6.01
CA GLY A 26 22.19 6.13 -6.78
C GLY A 26 20.89 6.72 -7.36
N THR A 27 19.71 6.16 -7.05
CA THR A 27 18.46 6.55 -7.68
C THR A 27 18.08 8.00 -7.35
N THR A 28 17.88 8.76 -8.40
CA THR A 28 17.53 10.17 -8.41
C THR A 28 16.03 10.42 -8.31
N LYS A 29 15.66 11.64 -7.95
CA LYS A 29 14.26 12.09 -7.97
C LYS A 29 13.65 12.05 -9.37
N GLY A 30 14.44 12.33 -10.40
CA GLY A 30 14.01 12.20 -11.80
C GLY A 30 13.58 10.78 -12.13
N GLU A 31 14.36 9.78 -11.71
CA GLU A 31 14.02 8.36 -11.91
C GLU A 31 12.79 7.92 -11.10
N VAL A 32 12.61 8.45 -9.88
CA VAL A 32 11.38 8.22 -9.09
C VAL A 32 10.14 8.78 -9.80
N LEU A 33 10.25 9.98 -10.37
CA LEU A 33 9.16 10.58 -11.16
C LEU A 33 8.87 9.78 -12.43
N HIS A 34 9.93 9.34 -13.12
CA HIS A 34 9.80 8.48 -14.30
C HIS A 34 9.12 7.16 -13.97
N TYR A 35 9.51 6.50 -12.87
CA TYR A 35 8.85 5.29 -12.37
C TYR A 35 7.36 5.52 -12.15
N TYR A 36 6.98 6.59 -11.44
CA TYR A 36 5.57 6.85 -11.20
C TYR A 36 4.78 7.15 -12.47
N ALA A 37 5.42 7.75 -13.48
CA ALA A 37 4.81 7.94 -14.79
C ALA A 37 4.65 6.59 -15.54
N SER A 38 5.63 5.68 -15.45
CA SER A 38 5.59 4.40 -16.17
C SER A 38 4.58 3.41 -15.57
N VAL A 39 4.35 3.44 -14.25
CA VAL A 39 3.33 2.60 -13.59
C VAL A 39 1.98 3.31 -13.37
N ALA A 40 1.83 4.53 -13.90
CA ALA A 40 0.72 5.43 -13.57
C ALA A 40 -0.65 4.79 -13.78
N GLY A 41 -0.85 4.04 -14.86
CA GLY A 41 -2.15 3.40 -15.14
C GLY A 41 -2.61 2.48 -14.01
N ALA A 42 -1.75 1.57 -13.55
CA ALA A 42 -2.07 0.63 -12.48
C ALA A 42 -2.12 1.33 -11.10
N LEU A 43 -1.16 2.21 -10.81
CA LEU A 43 -1.14 2.95 -9.54
C LEU A 43 -2.39 3.85 -9.39
N LEU A 44 -2.75 4.62 -10.42
CA LEU A 44 -3.92 5.51 -10.39
C LEU A 44 -5.22 4.73 -10.21
N ALA A 45 -5.32 3.52 -10.77
CA ALA A 45 -6.48 2.66 -10.57
C ALA A 45 -6.67 2.29 -9.08
N HIS A 46 -5.58 2.09 -8.34
CA HIS A 46 -5.63 1.84 -6.89
C HIS A 46 -5.74 3.09 -6.02
N LEU A 47 -5.37 4.26 -6.54
CA LEU A 47 -5.58 5.57 -5.90
C LEU A 47 -6.97 6.15 -6.17
N HIS A 48 -7.68 5.61 -7.17
CA HIS A 48 -8.94 6.15 -7.66
C HIS A 48 -9.95 6.35 -6.53
N ASN A 49 -10.49 7.56 -6.46
CA ASN A 49 -11.52 7.97 -5.49
C ASN A 49 -11.13 7.70 -4.03
N ARG A 50 -9.83 7.70 -3.67
CA ARG A 50 -9.37 7.55 -2.28
C ARG A 50 -8.64 8.80 -1.79
N PRO A 51 -8.93 9.28 -0.57
CA PRO A 51 -8.07 10.26 0.08
C PRO A 51 -6.71 9.63 0.38
N VAL A 52 -5.65 10.38 0.12
CA VAL A 52 -4.28 9.87 0.20
C VAL A 52 -3.54 10.53 1.36
N SER A 53 -2.97 9.68 2.19
CA SER A 53 -1.94 10.09 3.13
C SER A 53 -0.57 9.92 2.50
N PHE A 54 0.26 10.93 2.61
CA PHE A 54 1.58 10.93 2.00
C PHE A 54 2.68 10.66 3.02
N LEU A 55 3.72 9.97 2.59
CA LEU A 55 4.99 9.95 3.30
C LEU A 55 6.03 10.72 2.50
N ARG A 56 6.57 11.78 3.12
CA ARG A 56 7.65 12.58 2.56
C ARG A 56 9.00 11.99 2.98
N TYR A 57 9.89 11.93 2.01
CA TYR A 57 11.27 11.47 2.18
C TYR A 57 12.24 12.50 1.58
N PRO A 58 12.21 13.75 2.08
CA PRO A 58 12.86 14.86 1.41
C PRO A 58 14.37 14.68 1.32
N ASP A 59 14.99 14.06 2.32
CA ASP A 59 16.44 13.94 2.47
C ASP A 59 16.95 12.49 2.43
N GLY A 60 16.11 11.54 2.00
CA GLY A 60 16.50 10.14 1.87
C GLY A 60 16.73 9.42 3.22
N PRO A 61 17.45 8.28 3.19
CA PRO A 61 18.10 7.54 4.28
C PRO A 61 17.91 8.02 5.69
N ASP A 62 18.75 9.03 5.89
CA ASP A 62 19.20 9.60 7.13
C ASP A 62 18.40 10.87 7.47
N GLY A 63 17.41 11.18 6.64
CA GLY A 63 16.52 12.32 6.77
C GLY A 63 15.28 12.03 7.62
N GLN A 64 14.47 13.07 7.82
CA GLN A 64 13.20 12.94 8.53
C GLN A 64 12.12 12.34 7.62
N LEU A 65 11.42 11.32 8.14
CA LEU A 65 10.20 10.77 7.55
C LEU A 65 8.99 11.58 8.06
N PHE A 66 8.26 12.25 7.16
CA PHE A 66 7.06 13.01 7.54
C PHE A 66 5.80 12.39 6.94
N PHE A 67 4.92 11.90 7.80
CA PHE A 67 3.59 11.49 7.38
C PHE A 67 2.67 12.71 7.33
N THR A 68 2.18 13.04 6.14
CA THR A 68 1.34 14.22 5.90
C THR A 68 -0.04 13.78 5.43
N LYS A 69 -1.05 14.07 6.24
CA LYS A 69 -2.46 13.78 5.92
C LYS A 69 -3.15 14.99 5.30
N ASN A 70 -2.88 16.19 5.79
CA ASN A 70 -3.49 17.41 5.29
C ASN A 70 -2.87 17.82 3.95
N PRO A 71 -3.61 18.52 3.05
CA PRO A 71 -3.04 19.09 1.84
C PRO A 71 -1.79 19.94 2.16
N PRO A 72 -0.64 19.70 1.49
CA PRO A 72 0.57 20.47 1.74
C PRO A 72 0.39 21.97 1.43
N PRO A 73 1.12 22.88 2.10
CA PRO A 73 1.14 24.29 1.72
C PRO A 73 1.53 24.47 0.26
N GLY A 74 0.86 25.39 -0.45
CA GLY A 74 1.08 25.60 -1.88
C GLY A 74 0.47 24.52 -2.79
N THR A 75 -0.49 23.74 -2.29
CA THR A 75 -1.30 22.83 -3.11
C THR A 75 -2.00 23.63 -4.23
N PRO A 76 -1.81 23.27 -5.52
CA PRO A 76 -2.45 23.95 -6.63
C PRO A 76 -3.98 23.89 -6.56
N SER A 77 -4.66 24.92 -7.06
CA SER A 77 -6.13 25.02 -7.02
C SER A 77 -6.87 23.93 -7.78
N TRP A 78 -6.21 23.26 -8.72
CA TRP A 78 -6.75 22.14 -9.49
C TRP A 78 -6.60 20.78 -8.77
N VAL A 79 -5.84 20.70 -7.68
CA VAL A 79 -5.72 19.47 -6.89
C VAL A 79 -6.97 19.30 -6.05
N THR A 80 -7.66 18.19 -6.25
CA THR A 80 -8.88 17.86 -5.53
C THR A 80 -8.59 17.26 -4.16
N THR A 81 -9.54 17.42 -3.25
CA THR A 81 -9.47 16.88 -1.89
C THR A 81 -10.80 16.22 -1.52
N ALA A 82 -10.76 15.25 -0.62
CA ALA A 82 -11.92 14.56 -0.07
C ALA A 82 -11.99 14.72 1.46
N PRO A 83 -13.19 14.79 2.05
CA PRO A 83 -13.36 14.76 3.50
C PRO A 83 -12.91 13.41 4.05
N VAL A 84 -12.33 13.42 5.25
CA VAL A 84 -11.91 12.20 5.94
C VAL A 84 -12.42 12.17 7.39
N PRO A 85 -12.85 11.01 7.89
CA PRO A 85 -13.31 10.89 9.27
C PRO A 85 -12.12 11.04 10.22
N ARG A 86 -12.12 12.11 11.02
CA ARG A 86 -11.13 12.36 12.07
C ARG A 86 -11.84 12.84 13.33
N SER A 87 -11.62 12.15 14.45
CA SER A 87 -12.30 12.44 15.73
C SER A 87 -12.04 13.84 16.28
N GLU A 88 -10.90 14.44 15.93
CA GLU A 88 -10.45 15.74 16.43
C GLU A 88 -10.75 16.90 15.46
N ASP A 89 -11.16 16.62 14.22
CA ASP A 89 -11.33 17.63 13.17
C ASP A 89 -12.35 17.14 12.14
N SER A 90 -13.59 17.65 12.24
CA SER A 90 -14.70 17.29 11.34
C SER A 90 -14.52 17.81 9.92
N GLU A 91 -13.68 18.83 9.73
CA GLU A 91 -13.38 19.45 8.44
C GLU A 91 -12.10 18.90 7.81
N ALA A 92 -11.52 17.83 8.39
CA ALA A 92 -10.31 17.23 7.88
C ALA A 92 -10.50 16.78 6.43
N ARG A 93 -9.58 17.22 5.56
CA ARG A 93 -9.53 16.82 4.15
C ARG A 93 -8.17 16.22 3.84
N GLN A 94 -8.12 15.35 2.84
CA GLN A 94 -6.87 14.86 2.26
C GLN A 94 -6.93 14.99 0.74
N VAL A 95 -5.75 15.02 0.11
CA VAL A 95 -5.64 15.06 -1.36
C VAL A 95 -6.20 13.77 -1.96
N THR A 96 -6.89 13.90 -3.09
CA THR A 96 -7.16 12.76 -3.99
C THR A 96 -6.23 12.85 -5.20
N VAL A 97 -5.86 11.71 -5.77
CA VAL A 97 -4.91 11.64 -6.90
C VAL A 97 -5.58 10.93 -8.08
N PRO A 98 -6.47 11.62 -8.82
CA PRO A 98 -7.30 10.98 -9.84
C PRO A 98 -6.61 10.82 -11.21
N ASP A 99 -5.53 11.56 -11.44
CA ASP A 99 -4.94 11.74 -12.77
C ASP A 99 -3.41 11.85 -12.71
N LEU A 100 -2.75 11.72 -13.87
CA LEU A 100 -1.29 11.70 -13.97
C LEU A 100 -0.70 13.04 -13.55
N SER A 101 -1.34 14.16 -13.88
CA SER A 101 -0.85 15.48 -13.48
C SER A 101 -0.81 15.67 -11.96
N THR A 102 -1.82 15.17 -11.24
CA THR A 102 -1.85 15.17 -9.77
C THR A 102 -0.81 14.22 -9.19
N LEU A 103 -0.64 13.04 -9.80
CA LEU A 103 0.39 12.09 -9.41
C LEU A 103 1.80 12.70 -9.56
N MET A 104 2.11 13.34 -10.69
CA MET A 104 3.41 13.97 -10.93
C MET A 104 3.68 15.14 -9.99
N TRP A 105 2.67 15.95 -9.69
CA TRP A 105 2.78 16.99 -8.67
C TRP A 105 3.04 16.39 -7.28
N ALA A 106 2.29 15.37 -6.88
CA ALA A 106 2.44 14.74 -5.57
C ALA A 106 3.79 14.02 -5.45
N ALA A 107 4.19 13.20 -6.43
CA ALA A 107 5.46 12.48 -6.46
C ALA A 107 6.69 13.41 -6.47
N ASN A 108 6.52 14.66 -6.91
CA ASN A 108 7.57 15.68 -6.77
C ASN A 108 7.77 16.13 -5.30
N LEU A 109 6.82 15.86 -4.41
CA LEU A 109 6.83 16.23 -2.99
C LEU A 109 7.00 15.02 -2.05
N VAL A 110 6.56 13.83 -2.47
CA VAL A 110 6.41 12.66 -1.61
C VAL A 110 6.96 11.41 -2.31
N VAL A 111 7.27 10.38 -1.51
CA VAL A 111 7.75 9.09 -2.03
C VAL A 111 6.72 7.99 -1.83
N GLU A 112 5.95 7.98 -0.73
CA GLU A 112 4.93 6.95 -0.54
C GLU A 112 3.50 7.50 -0.58
N PHE A 113 2.61 6.74 -1.22
CA PHE A 113 1.18 6.96 -1.29
C PHE A 113 0.45 5.91 -0.45
N HIS A 114 -0.31 6.34 0.55
CA HIS A 114 -1.06 5.46 1.43
C HIS A 114 -2.55 5.75 1.32
N THR A 115 -3.35 4.71 1.10
CA THR A 115 -4.80 4.83 0.94
C THR A 115 -5.54 4.09 2.05
N PRO A 116 -6.71 4.58 2.48
CA PRO A 116 -7.60 3.82 3.35
C PRO A 116 -8.26 2.68 2.56
N GLN A 117 -9.01 1.85 3.28
CA GLN A 117 -9.73 0.72 2.68
C GLN A 117 -11.14 1.05 2.21
N TRP A 118 -11.46 2.34 2.10
CA TRP A 118 -12.74 2.89 1.65
C TRP A 118 -12.51 3.97 0.59
N GLN A 119 -13.57 4.39 -0.11
CA GLN A 119 -13.56 5.46 -1.12
C GLN A 119 -14.22 6.75 -0.61
N ALA A 120 -13.85 7.89 -1.19
CA ALA A 120 -14.21 9.23 -0.73
C ALA A 120 -15.72 9.50 -0.65
N ASP A 121 -16.51 8.79 -1.46
CA ASP A 121 -17.98 8.85 -1.48
C ASP A 121 -18.65 7.96 -0.41
N ALA A 122 -17.91 7.01 0.17
CA ALA A 122 -18.36 6.16 1.26
C ALA A 122 -17.34 6.07 2.42
N PRO A 123 -17.05 7.19 3.13
CA PRO A 123 -16.09 7.19 4.23
C PRO A 123 -16.42 6.15 5.30
N ALA A 124 -15.39 5.47 5.81
CA ALA A 124 -15.52 4.40 6.81
C ALA A 124 -16.40 3.19 6.39
N ARG A 125 -16.75 3.07 5.11
CA ARG A 125 -17.30 1.85 4.51
C ARG A 125 -16.25 1.23 3.60
N ALA A 126 -15.57 0.23 4.13
CA ALA A 126 -14.49 -0.43 3.43
C ALA A 126 -15.00 -1.26 2.24
N ASP A 127 -14.37 -1.07 1.09
CA ASP A 127 -14.57 -1.84 -0.14
C ASP A 127 -13.46 -2.88 -0.35
N ARG A 128 -12.52 -2.94 0.59
CA ARG A 128 -11.51 -3.99 0.68
C ARG A 128 -11.12 -4.26 2.13
N MET A 129 -10.66 -5.46 2.41
CA MET A 129 -10.02 -5.84 3.67
C MET A 129 -8.53 -6.07 3.43
N VAL A 130 -7.72 -5.83 4.47
CA VAL A 130 -6.29 -6.10 4.45
C VAL A 130 -5.87 -6.93 5.68
N PHE A 131 -4.96 -7.86 5.47
CA PHE A 131 -4.10 -8.41 6.51
C PHE A 131 -2.68 -7.98 6.24
N ASP A 132 -2.06 -7.27 7.17
CA ASP A 132 -0.64 -6.91 7.10
C ASP A 132 0.16 -7.94 7.90
N LEU A 133 0.94 -8.75 7.18
CA LEU A 133 1.71 -9.86 7.72
C LEU A 133 3.14 -9.38 7.99
N ASP A 134 3.42 -9.12 9.27
CA ASP A 134 4.66 -8.55 9.76
C ASP A 134 5.54 -9.61 10.42
N PRO A 135 6.65 -10.05 9.82
CA PRO A 135 7.51 -11.04 10.43
C PRO A 135 8.38 -10.41 11.52
N GLY A 136 8.46 -11.06 12.68
CA GLY A 136 9.39 -10.72 13.75
C GLY A 136 10.66 -11.56 13.67
N ASP A 137 11.82 -10.89 13.64
CA ASP A 137 13.12 -11.54 13.51
C ASP A 137 13.26 -12.75 14.48
N PRO A 138 13.77 -13.92 14.03
CA PRO A 138 14.38 -14.17 12.72
C PRO A 138 13.40 -14.55 11.59
N ALA A 139 12.08 -14.51 11.82
CA ALA A 139 11.11 -14.77 10.75
C ALA A 139 11.23 -13.71 9.63
N THR A 140 10.81 -14.09 8.44
CA THR A 140 10.91 -13.32 7.20
C THR A 140 9.60 -13.40 6.41
N VAL A 141 9.60 -12.83 5.20
CA VAL A 141 8.46 -12.97 4.27
C VAL A 141 8.15 -14.43 3.93
N VAL A 142 9.09 -15.38 4.08
CA VAL A 142 8.86 -16.82 3.87
C VAL A 142 7.81 -17.34 4.85
N GLU A 143 7.95 -16.99 6.13
CA GLU A 143 6.95 -17.28 7.17
C GLU A 143 5.63 -16.56 6.86
N CYS A 144 5.67 -15.31 6.38
CA CYS A 144 4.46 -14.61 5.93
C CYS A 144 3.75 -15.36 4.80
N CYS A 145 4.47 -15.97 3.86
CA CYS A 145 3.88 -16.76 2.78
C CYS A 145 3.17 -18.02 3.31
N ALA A 146 3.72 -18.66 4.34
CA ALA A 146 3.04 -19.78 4.99
C ALA A 146 1.72 -19.35 5.66
N VAL A 147 1.73 -18.24 6.40
CA VAL A 147 0.52 -17.67 7.01
C VAL A 147 -0.49 -17.20 5.96
N ALA A 148 0.00 -16.61 4.87
CA ALA A 148 -0.83 -16.13 3.77
C ALA A 148 -1.61 -17.25 3.08
N ARG A 149 -0.99 -18.42 2.88
CA ARG A 149 -1.65 -19.60 2.30
C ARG A 149 -2.79 -20.09 3.19
N TRP A 150 -2.56 -20.17 4.49
CA TRP A 150 -3.60 -20.54 5.45
C TRP A 150 -4.77 -19.54 5.44
N LEU A 151 -4.47 -18.23 5.48
CA LEU A 151 -5.50 -17.19 5.41
C LEU A 151 -6.29 -17.25 4.11
N ARG A 152 -5.64 -17.51 2.97
CA ARG A 152 -6.31 -17.67 1.66
C ARG A 152 -7.30 -18.82 1.66
N GLU A 153 -6.91 -19.99 2.14
CA GLU A 153 -7.78 -21.16 2.22
C GLU A 153 -8.97 -20.87 3.14
N ARG A 154 -8.69 -20.25 4.30
CA ARG A 154 -9.73 -19.88 5.26
C ARG A 154 -10.72 -18.85 4.71
N LEU A 155 -10.24 -17.83 4.00
CA LEU A 155 -11.08 -16.84 3.32
C LEU A 155 -11.91 -17.48 2.20
N THR A 156 -11.33 -18.44 1.47
CA THR A 156 -12.02 -19.17 0.39
C THR A 156 -13.21 -19.96 0.94
N ALA A 157 -13.10 -20.52 2.15
CA ALA A 157 -14.22 -21.19 2.81
C ALA A 157 -15.44 -20.27 3.06
N ASP A 158 -15.21 -18.96 3.19
CA ASP A 158 -16.27 -17.95 3.32
C ASP A 158 -16.63 -17.31 1.96
N GLY A 159 -16.15 -17.87 0.85
CA GLY A 159 -16.38 -17.33 -0.50
C GLY A 159 -15.61 -16.05 -0.81
N LEU A 160 -14.57 -15.72 -0.02
CA LEU A 160 -13.75 -14.52 -0.20
C LEU A 160 -12.45 -14.86 -0.94
N HIS A 161 -12.09 -14.04 -1.93
CA HIS A 161 -10.87 -14.20 -2.71
C HIS A 161 -9.78 -13.23 -2.28
N ALA A 162 -8.63 -13.77 -1.88
CA ALA A 162 -7.47 -12.99 -1.48
C ALA A 162 -6.46 -12.81 -2.61
N TYR A 163 -5.81 -11.65 -2.62
CA TYR A 163 -4.72 -11.28 -3.51
C TYR A 163 -3.54 -10.75 -2.69
N ALA A 164 -2.32 -10.88 -3.20
CA ALA A 164 -1.12 -10.59 -2.43
C ALA A 164 -0.29 -9.45 -3.04
N LYS A 165 0.37 -8.69 -2.17
CA LYS A 165 1.48 -7.82 -2.54
C LYS A 165 2.55 -7.85 -1.47
N THR A 166 3.79 -7.65 -1.86
CA THR A 166 4.84 -7.35 -0.88
C THR A 166 4.53 -6.01 -0.22
N SER A 167 4.87 -5.85 1.05
CA SER A 167 4.79 -4.52 1.65
C SER A 167 5.83 -3.57 1.04
N GLY A 168 6.88 -4.10 0.40
CA GLY A 168 8.09 -3.36 0.01
C GLY A 168 9.04 -3.13 1.19
N SER A 169 8.75 -3.72 2.35
CA SER A 169 9.65 -3.81 3.49
C SER A 169 9.95 -5.30 3.79
N LYS A 170 9.65 -5.79 4.99
CA LYS A 170 9.93 -7.18 5.40
C LYS A 170 8.76 -8.14 5.19
N GLY A 171 7.55 -7.62 5.03
CA GLY A 171 6.29 -8.38 5.14
C GLY A 171 5.47 -8.47 3.85
N LEU A 172 4.28 -9.03 3.99
CA LEU A 172 3.32 -9.27 2.90
C LEU A 172 1.96 -8.70 3.28
N HIS A 173 1.24 -8.09 2.34
CA HIS A 173 -0.17 -7.75 2.54
C HIS A 173 -1.04 -8.73 1.77
N LEU A 174 -2.07 -9.26 2.42
CA LEU A 174 -3.20 -9.89 1.75
C LEU A 174 -4.36 -8.92 1.66
N LEU A 175 -4.96 -8.80 0.48
CA LEU A 175 -6.08 -7.91 0.21
C LEU A 175 -7.26 -8.71 -0.33
N VAL A 176 -8.45 -8.35 0.13
CA VAL A 176 -9.71 -9.00 -0.26
C VAL A 176 -10.68 -7.91 -0.71
N PRO A 177 -11.20 -7.94 -1.95
CA PRO A 177 -12.24 -7.01 -2.37
C PRO A 177 -13.56 -7.36 -1.68
N LEU A 178 -14.26 -6.35 -1.17
CA LEU A 178 -15.49 -6.52 -0.40
C LEU A 178 -16.63 -5.68 -0.97
N GLU A 179 -17.86 -6.18 -0.84
CA GLU A 179 -19.03 -5.30 -0.91
C GLU A 179 -18.87 -4.21 0.16
N PRO A 180 -19.18 -2.93 -0.11
CA PRO A 180 -18.97 -1.84 0.84
C PRO A 180 -19.54 -2.14 2.23
N THR A 181 -18.67 -2.31 3.21
CA THR A 181 -19.01 -2.80 4.56
C THR A 181 -18.46 -1.85 5.62
N PRO A 182 -19.19 -1.56 6.72
CA PRO A 182 -18.64 -0.72 7.79
C PRO A 182 -17.25 -1.20 8.24
N SER A 183 -16.26 -0.30 8.27
CA SER A 183 -14.87 -0.64 8.60
C SER A 183 -14.71 -1.32 9.96
N GLU A 184 -15.61 -1.05 10.90
CA GLU A 184 -15.67 -1.74 12.19
C GLU A 184 -15.97 -3.23 12.02
N ARG A 185 -16.99 -3.59 11.22
CA ARG A 185 -17.33 -5.01 10.94
C ARG A 185 -16.18 -5.72 10.22
N VAL A 186 -15.55 -5.04 9.26
CA VAL A 186 -14.34 -5.58 8.58
C VAL A 186 -13.21 -5.81 9.59
N SER A 187 -12.99 -4.88 10.51
CA SER A 187 -11.96 -5.01 11.55
C SER A 187 -12.24 -6.15 12.53
N GLN A 188 -13.51 -6.37 12.88
CA GLN A 188 -13.93 -7.48 13.75
C GLN A 188 -13.70 -8.82 13.07
N TYR A 189 -14.16 -8.99 11.84
CA TYR A 189 -13.97 -10.21 11.06
C TYR A 189 -12.48 -10.52 10.80
N ALA A 190 -11.68 -9.51 10.41
CA ALA A 190 -10.24 -9.68 10.28
C ALA A 190 -9.57 -10.12 11.60
N LYS A 191 -10.03 -9.59 12.74
CA LYS A 191 -9.51 -9.99 14.05
C LYS A 191 -9.87 -11.43 14.40
N GLU A 192 -11.06 -11.89 14.03
CA GLU A 192 -11.49 -13.29 14.22
C GLU A 192 -10.59 -14.23 13.42
N LEU A 193 -10.40 -13.96 12.13
CA LEU A 193 -9.50 -14.77 11.29
C LEU A 193 -8.04 -14.75 11.78
N ALA A 194 -7.56 -13.62 12.30
CA ALA A 194 -6.22 -13.55 12.89
C ALA A 194 -6.09 -14.41 14.16
N LYS A 195 -7.14 -14.50 14.99
CA LYS A 195 -7.17 -15.40 16.15
C LYS A 195 -7.24 -16.86 15.74
N GLU A 196 -8.03 -17.18 14.72
CA GLU A 196 -8.10 -18.53 14.16
C GLU A 196 -6.75 -18.96 13.58
N ALA A 197 -6.05 -18.06 12.88
CA ALA A 197 -4.70 -18.30 12.37
C ALA A 197 -3.70 -18.56 13.51
N GLU A 198 -3.76 -17.80 14.61
CA GLU A 198 -2.93 -18.06 15.80
C GLU A 198 -3.27 -19.41 16.44
N ALA A 199 -4.54 -19.80 16.49
CA ALA A 199 -4.94 -21.09 17.04
C ALA A 199 -4.50 -22.27 16.16
N ALA A 200 -4.55 -22.12 14.83
CA ALA A 200 -4.18 -23.15 13.88
C ALA A 200 -2.65 -23.27 13.70
N LEU A 201 -1.92 -22.15 13.80
CA LEU A 201 -0.48 -22.06 13.59
C LEU A 201 0.22 -21.39 14.79
N PRO A 202 0.10 -21.94 16.01
CA PRO A 202 0.51 -21.26 17.24
C PRO A 202 2.00 -20.95 17.33
N ASP A 203 2.85 -21.73 16.66
CA ASP A 203 4.30 -21.52 16.62
C ASP A 203 4.71 -20.48 15.58
N LEU A 204 3.84 -20.16 14.62
CA LEU A 204 4.14 -19.29 13.49
C LEU A 204 3.43 -17.94 13.56
N VAL A 205 2.26 -17.85 14.21
CA VAL A 205 1.39 -16.68 14.18
C VAL A 205 1.25 -16.05 15.55
N THR A 206 1.12 -14.73 15.58
CA THR A 206 0.53 -13.99 16.69
C THR A 206 -0.44 -12.94 16.16
N HIS A 207 -1.63 -12.83 16.75
CA HIS A 207 -2.56 -11.72 16.45
C HIS A 207 -2.41 -10.55 17.45
N ARG A 208 -1.56 -10.73 18.47
CA ARG A 208 -1.42 -9.77 19.57
C ARG A 208 -0.34 -8.76 19.24
N MET A 209 -0.65 -7.48 19.44
CA MET A 209 0.25 -6.37 19.07
C MET A 209 1.57 -6.36 19.85
N ALA A 210 1.66 -6.99 21.01
CA ALA A 210 2.83 -6.92 21.89
C ALA A 210 4.09 -7.44 21.18
N LYS A 211 5.11 -6.57 21.02
CA LYS A 211 6.35 -6.89 20.30
C LYS A 211 7.11 -8.08 20.90
N VAL A 212 6.99 -8.29 22.21
CA VAL A 212 7.61 -9.43 22.93
C VAL A 212 7.14 -10.80 22.42
N LEU A 213 5.98 -10.86 21.77
CA LEU A 213 5.40 -12.11 21.25
C LEU A 213 5.80 -12.41 19.79
N ARG A 214 6.51 -11.50 19.13
CA ARG A 214 6.83 -11.57 17.70
C ARG A 214 8.10 -12.33 17.32
N PRO A 215 9.13 -12.51 18.17
CA PRO A 215 10.35 -13.19 17.72
C PRO A 215 10.07 -14.56 17.12
N GLY A 216 10.51 -14.78 15.88
CA GLY A 216 10.30 -16.02 15.13
C GLY A 216 8.87 -16.24 14.62
N LYS A 217 7.97 -15.28 14.79
CA LYS A 217 6.55 -15.36 14.40
C LYS A 217 6.16 -14.25 13.43
N VAL A 218 5.05 -14.46 12.75
CA VAL A 218 4.35 -13.47 11.94
C VAL A 218 3.25 -12.84 12.77
N PHE A 219 3.35 -11.53 12.96
CA PHE A 219 2.25 -10.73 13.48
C PHE A 219 1.23 -10.50 12.36
N VAL A 220 0.01 -11.01 12.55
CA VAL A 220 -1.11 -10.76 11.64
C VAL A 220 -1.81 -9.48 12.10
N ASP A 221 -1.38 -8.34 11.55
CA ASP A 221 -1.95 -7.04 11.88
C ASP A 221 -3.31 -6.86 11.18
N HIS A 222 -4.36 -7.21 11.91
CA HIS A 222 -5.75 -6.99 11.50
C HIS A 222 -6.21 -5.54 11.72
N SER A 223 -5.44 -4.69 12.42
CA SER A 223 -5.85 -3.34 12.83
C SER A 223 -5.86 -2.34 11.67
N GLN A 224 -5.21 -2.67 10.56
CA GLN A 224 -5.14 -1.85 9.35
C GLN A 224 -6.51 -1.62 8.67
N ASN A 225 -7.54 -2.34 9.09
CA ASN A 225 -8.92 -2.20 8.61
C ASN A 225 -9.71 -1.08 9.31
N ALA A 226 -9.17 -0.49 10.37
CA ALA A 226 -9.83 0.63 11.03
C ALA A 226 -9.94 1.84 10.09
N ALA A 227 -11.05 2.56 10.12
CA ALA A 227 -11.34 3.63 9.15
C ALA A 227 -10.28 4.75 9.09
N ALA A 228 -9.57 5.02 10.19
CA ALA A 228 -8.53 6.03 10.28
C ALA A 228 -7.14 5.58 9.77
N LYS A 229 -6.98 4.29 9.48
CA LYS A 229 -5.74 3.67 9.01
C LYS A 229 -5.63 3.74 7.48
N THR A 230 -4.40 3.72 7.02
CA THR A 230 -4.04 3.71 5.61
C THR A 230 -2.91 2.73 5.41
N THR A 231 -2.88 2.05 4.27
CA THR A 231 -1.81 1.13 3.91
C THR A 231 -1.09 1.60 2.66
N ALA A 232 0.18 1.20 2.52
CA ALA A 232 0.96 1.44 1.31
C ALA A 232 0.17 0.95 0.08
N THR A 233 -0.11 1.87 -0.84
CA THR A 233 -0.87 1.60 -2.06
C THR A 233 -0.06 0.66 -2.96
N PRO A 234 -0.69 -0.29 -3.67
CA PRO A 234 0.03 -1.07 -4.69
C PRO A 234 0.84 -0.17 -5.62
N TYR A 235 2.05 -0.60 -5.99
CA TYR A 235 3.01 0.17 -6.81
C TYR A 235 3.59 1.43 -6.17
N THR A 236 3.30 1.73 -4.90
CA THR A 236 4.04 2.80 -4.23
C THR A 236 5.47 2.37 -3.93
N LEU A 237 6.43 3.26 -4.17
CA LEU A 237 7.77 3.11 -3.62
C LEU A 237 7.73 3.22 -2.10
N ARG A 238 8.76 2.66 -1.46
CA ARG A 238 9.01 2.76 -0.02
C ARG A 238 10.18 3.70 0.24
N ALA A 239 10.05 4.54 1.26
CA ALA A 239 11.09 5.43 1.78
C ALA A 239 12.07 4.61 2.62
N ARG A 240 12.98 3.92 1.93
CA ARG A 240 13.98 3.00 2.48
C ARG A 240 15.34 3.25 1.84
N GLU A 241 16.34 2.46 2.20
CA GLU A 241 17.70 2.53 1.63
C GLU A 241 17.73 2.28 0.11
N ARG A 242 16.91 1.34 -0.34
CA ARG A 242 16.72 0.98 -1.75
C ARG A 242 15.29 1.35 -2.18
N PRO A 243 15.05 1.63 -3.48
CA PRO A 243 13.73 1.99 -4.00
C PRO A 243 12.84 0.77 -4.15
N THR A 244 12.54 0.11 -3.04
CA THR A 244 11.65 -1.04 -3.00
C THR A 244 10.21 -0.62 -3.25
N VAL A 245 9.44 -1.51 -3.84
CA VAL A 245 8.04 -1.28 -4.23
C VAL A 245 7.12 -2.13 -3.36
N SER A 246 5.96 -1.61 -2.99
CA SER A 246 4.84 -2.45 -2.55
C SER A 246 4.24 -3.15 -3.77
N ALA A 247 4.86 -4.25 -4.17
CA ALA A 247 4.65 -4.85 -5.48
C ALA A 247 3.58 -5.96 -5.42
N PRO A 248 2.56 -5.91 -6.29
CA PRO A 248 1.68 -7.06 -6.54
C PRO A 248 2.46 -8.32 -6.91
N VAL A 249 2.05 -9.45 -6.34
CA VAL A 249 2.65 -10.77 -6.58
C VAL A 249 1.58 -11.82 -6.82
N SER A 250 1.92 -12.83 -7.62
CA SER A 250 1.02 -13.95 -7.88
C SER A 250 1.02 -14.93 -6.70
N TRP A 251 0.01 -15.79 -6.65
CA TRP A 251 0.00 -16.89 -5.67
C TRP A 251 1.13 -17.89 -5.92
N ASP A 252 1.52 -18.12 -7.18
CA ASP A 252 2.66 -18.98 -7.51
C ASP A 252 3.97 -18.40 -6.95
N GLU A 253 4.16 -17.09 -6.98
CA GLU A 253 5.33 -16.43 -6.35
C GLU A 253 5.31 -16.58 -4.82
N VAL A 254 4.15 -16.43 -4.19
CA VAL A 254 3.97 -16.64 -2.74
C VAL A 254 4.25 -18.10 -2.37
N GLU A 255 3.76 -19.07 -3.15
CA GLU A 255 3.93 -20.50 -2.91
C GLU A 255 5.34 -21.01 -3.23
N SER A 256 6.05 -20.35 -4.14
CA SER A 256 7.42 -20.68 -4.54
C SER A 256 8.50 -19.97 -3.71
N CYS A 257 8.15 -18.96 -2.90
CA CYS A 257 9.10 -18.23 -2.06
C CYS A 257 9.84 -19.18 -1.08
N ARG A 258 11.17 -19.15 -1.10
CA ARG A 258 12.03 -19.93 -0.18
C ARG A 258 13.03 -19.07 0.57
N ARG A 259 13.32 -17.86 0.06
CA ARG A 259 14.25 -16.90 0.65
C ARG A 259 13.61 -15.52 0.69
N ALA A 260 14.03 -14.70 1.66
CA ALA A 260 13.50 -13.35 1.81
C ALA A 260 13.65 -12.50 0.54
N ASP A 261 14.77 -12.64 -0.17
CA ASP A 261 15.06 -11.88 -1.39
C ASP A 261 14.19 -12.29 -2.59
N ASP A 262 13.51 -13.44 -2.55
CA ASP A 262 12.65 -13.89 -3.66
C ASP A 262 11.43 -12.96 -3.85
N LEU A 263 11.04 -12.20 -2.81
CA LEU A 263 9.93 -11.25 -2.82
C LEU A 263 10.38 -9.81 -2.51
N VAL A 264 11.56 -9.43 -2.99
CA VAL A 264 12.05 -8.04 -2.96
C VAL A 264 12.06 -7.49 -4.37
N PHE A 265 11.28 -6.43 -4.60
CA PHE A 265 11.19 -5.79 -5.90
C PHE A 265 11.57 -4.31 -5.81
N LEU A 266 12.36 -3.85 -6.77
CA LEU A 266 12.78 -2.47 -6.94
C LEU A 266 11.96 -1.77 -8.03
N LEU A 267 12.09 -0.45 -8.14
CA LEU A 267 11.38 0.36 -9.12
C LEU A 267 11.51 -0.19 -10.57
N GLY A 268 12.71 -0.66 -10.93
CA GLY A 268 13.00 -1.14 -12.29
C GLY A 268 12.33 -2.46 -12.65
N ASP A 269 11.84 -3.21 -11.66
CA ASP A 269 11.20 -4.51 -11.89
C ASP A 269 9.74 -4.37 -12.33
N MET A 270 9.10 -3.22 -12.07
CA MET A 270 7.64 -3.12 -12.19
C MET A 270 7.14 -3.00 -13.63
N GLU A 271 7.82 -2.25 -14.49
CA GLU A 271 7.40 -2.09 -15.89
C GLU A 271 7.46 -3.43 -16.65
N PRO A 272 8.55 -4.22 -16.57
CA PRO A 272 8.55 -5.56 -17.16
C PRO A 272 7.45 -6.48 -16.60
N ARG A 273 7.19 -6.42 -15.29
CA ARG A 273 6.15 -7.23 -14.64
C ARG A 273 4.76 -6.83 -15.10
N LEU A 274 4.45 -5.54 -15.13
CA LEU A 274 3.18 -5.02 -15.65
C LEU A 274 2.97 -5.41 -17.11
N SER A 275 4.01 -5.35 -17.95
CA SER A 275 3.92 -5.77 -19.35
C SER A 275 3.66 -7.26 -19.50
N ARG A 276 4.21 -8.10 -18.61
CA ARG A 276 4.09 -9.57 -18.67
C ARG A 276 2.76 -10.06 -18.10
N ASP A 277 2.39 -9.56 -16.92
CA ASP A 277 1.32 -10.12 -16.09
C ASP A 277 0.08 -9.23 -16.04
N GLY A 278 0.18 -7.99 -16.49
CA GLY A 278 -0.81 -6.96 -16.20
C GLY A 278 -0.81 -6.56 -14.73
N ASP A 279 -1.91 -5.95 -14.28
CA ASP A 279 -2.12 -5.63 -12.87
C ASP A 279 -2.67 -6.84 -12.11
N LEU A 280 -1.80 -7.53 -11.37
CA LEU A 280 -2.15 -8.68 -10.54
C LEU A 280 -3.16 -8.34 -9.41
N LEU A 281 -3.29 -7.06 -9.04
CA LEU A 281 -4.29 -6.58 -8.10
C LEU A 281 -5.48 -5.89 -8.78
N GLY A 282 -5.55 -5.87 -10.11
CA GLY A 282 -6.68 -5.35 -10.87
C GLY A 282 -8.05 -5.94 -10.45
N PRO A 283 -8.15 -7.21 -10.01
CA PRO A 283 -9.38 -7.73 -9.43
C PRO A 283 -9.88 -7.01 -8.17
N LEU A 284 -9.02 -6.33 -7.40
CA LEU A 284 -9.42 -5.59 -6.20
C LEU A 284 -10.34 -4.40 -6.49
N ILE A 285 -10.26 -3.84 -7.70
CA ILE A 285 -11.04 -2.68 -8.13
C ILE A 285 -12.23 -3.09 -9.00
N ASN A 286 -12.44 -4.40 -9.20
CA ASN A 286 -13.57 -4.95 -9.94
C ASN A 286 -14.69 -5.37 -8.98
N LEU A 287 -15.80 -4.65 -8.98
CA LEU A 287 -16.96 -4.93 -8.12
C LEU A 287 -17.53 -6.35 -8.31
N ASN A 288 -17.37 -6.98 -9.47
CA ASN A 288 -17.82 -8.36 -9.70
C ASN A 288 -16.99 -9.41 -8.95
N ARG A 289 -15.85 -9.00 -8.37
CA ARG A 289 -15.00 -9.86 -7.55
C ARG A 289 -15.19 -9.59 -6.05
N ALA A 290 -16.00 -8.60 -5.69
CA ALA A 290 -16.25 -8.21 -4.32
C ALA A 290 -17.05 -9.28 -3.57
N GLY A 291 -16.51 -9.75 -2.45
CA GLY A 291 -17.19 -10.72 -1.58
C GLY A 291 -18.01 -10.02 -0.50
N ARG A 292 -19.11 -10.65 -0.08
CA ARG A 292 -19.86 -10.22 1.10
C ARG A 292 -19.25 -10.90 2.34
N LEU A 293 -18.98 -10.13 3.39
CA LEU A 293 -18.58 -10.73 4.67
C LEU A 293 -19.72 -11.60 5.24
N PRO A 294 -19.41 -12.76 5.84
CA PRO A 294 -20.41 -13.60 6.51
C PRO A 294 -21.15 -12.84 7.63
#